data_AF-R8DDD4-F1
#
_entry.id   AF-R8DDD4-F1
#
_cell.length_a   1.000
_cell.length_b   1.000
_cell.length_c   1.000
_cell.angle_alpha   90.00
_cell.angle_beta   90.00
_cell.angle_gamma   90.00
#
_symmetry.space_group_name_H-M   'P 1'
#
loop_
_entity.id
_entity.type
_entity.pdbx_description
1 polymer ?
#
loop_
_entity_poly.entity_id
_entity_poly.type
_entity_poly.pdbx_seq_one_letter_code
_entity_poly.pdbx_strand_id
1 'polypeptide(L)'
;MNNDIKRYLIGTFIFSWTLWGLLIGLIKLNITTQGTPLAMIVFVFGGIMPAIIEISLKKKYGTKEEFRAFIKNIVNPKHHLAWYILIIVLSFISCYLPTLFGGATTQKPLYVALLNFPIMIIGGGIEEIGWRGFLQPALQKRFSAFFSTVIVSIIWASWHLPLWFIPGTNQSQRDFLSFTITTFAVSFLLTIIYNATKSIFMCIIFHALLNSFWSVYVPNDKILPAFATLIFGIFVFIVYKLVIKRKSILLIR
;
A
#
# COMPACT_ATOMS: atom_id res chain seq x y z
N MET A 1 14.14 -8.75 -16.69
CA MET A 1 13.97 -7.90 -15.50
C MET A 1 13.62 -6.45 -15.82
N ASN A 2 14.44 -5.67 -16.56
CA ASN A 2 14.05 -4.29 -16.92
C ASN A 2 12.76 -4.23 -17.77
N ASN A 3 12.61 -5.18 -18.69
CA ASN A 3 11.39 -5.30 -19.51
C ASN A 3 10.17 -5.68 -18.67
N ASP A 4 10.34 -6.43 -17.58
CA ASP A 4 9.22 -6.88 -16.72
C ASP A 4 8.71 -5.72 -15.87
N ILE A 5 9.62 -4.97 -15.22
CA ILE A 5 9.28 -3.74 -14.50
C ILE A 5 8.57 -2.75 -15.43
N LYS A 6 9.10 -2.56 -16.65
CA LYS A 6 8.50 -1.66 -17.63
C LYS A 6 7.09 -2.12 -18.03
N ARG A 7 6.89 -3.40 -18.35
CA ARG A 7 5.55 -3.95 -18.69
C ARG A 7 4.57 -3.79 -17.55
N TYR A 8 4.98 -4.10 -16.33
CA TYR A 8 4.16 -3.97 -15.14
C TYR A 8 3.74 -2.52 -14.88
N LEU A 9 4.68 -1.58 -14.89
CA LEU A 9 4.40 -0.17 -14.63
C LEU A 9 3.54 0.45 -15.75
N ILE A 10 3.87 0.20 -17.01
CA ILE A 10 3.09 0.70 -18.15
C ILE A 10 1.65 0.17 -18.09
N GLY A 11 1.47 -1.14 -17.90
CA GLY A 11 0.13 -1.73 -17.77
C GLY A 11 -0.62 -1.13 -16.58
N THR A 12 0.00 -1.09 -15.41
CA THR A 12 -0.62 -0.58 -14.18
C THR A 12 -1.07 0.87 -14.37
N PHE A 13 -0.20 1.76 -14.86
CA PHE A 13 -0.54 3.17 -15.05
C PHE A 13 -1.59 3.37 -16.14
N ILE A 14 -1.42 2.77 -17.32
CA ILE A 14 -2.38 2.95 -18.43
C ILE A 14 -3.78 2.52 -18.00
N PHE A 15 -3.94 1.31 -17.45
CA PHE A 15 -5.27 0.83 -17.10
C PHE A 15 -5.88 1.58 -15.92
N SER A 16 -5.11 1.87 -14.86
CA SER A 16 -5.64 2.61 -13.70
C SER A 16 -6.04 4.03 -14.07
N TRP A 17 -5.16 4.75 -14.76
CA TRP A 17 -5.40 6.14 -15.14
C TRP A 17 -6.48 6.27 -16.21
N THR A 18 -6.63 5.29 -17.10
CA THR A 18 -7.74 5.26 -18.06
C THR A 18 -9.07 5.11 -17.32
N LEU A 19 -9.18 4.17 -16.37
CA LEU A 19 -10.40 3.95 -15.60
C LEU A 19 -10.76 5.17 -14.75
N TRP A 20 -9.79 5.74 -14.04
CA TRP A 20 -10.03 6.94 -13.24
C TRP A 20 -10.26 8.18 -14.10
N GLY A 21 -9.57 8.33 -15.23
CA GLY A 21 -9.83 9.39 -16.22
C GLY A 21 -11.25 9.31 -16.80
N LEU A 22 -11.70 8.10 -17.14
CA LEU A 22 -13.09 7.84 -17.54
C LEU A 22 -14.05 8.26 -16.43
N LEU A 23 -13.80 7.86 -15.19
CA LEU A 23 -14.65 8.23 -14.05
C LEU A 23 -14.74 9.76 -13.86
N ILE A 24 -13.62 10.49 -13.98
CA ILE A 24 -13.61 11.95 -13.95
C ILE A 24 -14.54 12.52 -15.04
N GLY A 25 -14.44 12.00 -16.26
CA GLY A 25 -15.30 12.39 -17.38
C GLY A 25 -16.79 12.12 -17.10
N LEU A 26 -17.12 10.92 -16.63
CA LEU A 26 -18.50 10.53 -16.31
C LEU A 26 -19.12 11.41 -15.22
N ILE A 27 -18.35 11.78 -14.19
CA ILE A 27 -18.83 12.68 -13.13
C ILE A 27 -19.02 14.10 -13.67
N LYS A 28 -18.07 14.63 -14.45
CA LYS A 28 -18.17 15.98 -15.04
C LYS A 28 -19.33 16.12 -16.01
N LEU A 29 -19.70 15.04 -16.70
CA LEU A 29 -20.85 14.99 -17.61
C LEU A 29 -22.19 14.72 -16.86
N ASN A 30 -22.19 14.69 -15.53
CA ASN A 30 -23.36 14.38 -14.69
C ASN A 30 -24.01 13.01 -14.99
N ILE A 31 -23.25 12.05 -15.56
CA ILE A 31 -23.73 10.68 -15.83
C ILE A 31 -23.76 9.86 -14.53
N THR A 32 -22.85 10.15 -13.62
CA THR A 32 -22.70 9.46 -12.34
C THR A 32 -22.16 10.42 -11.28
N THR A 33 -22.25 10.04 -10.02
CA THR A 33 -21.64 10.77 -8.90
C THR A 33 -20.93 9.80 -7.97
N GLN A 34 -19.96 10.30 -7.21
CA GLN A 34 -19.21 9.50 -6.26
C GLN A 34 -20.17 8.87 -5.23
N GLY A 35 -20.02 7.57 -5.00
CA GLY A 35 -20.87 6.76 -4.12
C GLY A 35 -21.93 5.94 -4.85
N THR A 36 -22.24 6.27 -6.10
CA THR A 36 -23.12 5.43 -6.93
C THR A 36 -22.43 4.12 -7.35
N PRO A 37 -23.17 3.03 -7.64
CA PRO A 37 -22.58 1.75 -8.03
C PRO A 37 -21.64 1.84 -9.23
N LEU A 38 -22.01 2.57 -10.29
CA LEU A 38 -21.18 2.75 -11.48
C LEU A 38 -19.85 3.42 -11.13
N ALA A 39 -19.88 4.52 -10.37
CA ALA A 39 -18.68 5.21 -9.94
C ALA A 39 -17.78 4.31 -9.08
N MET A 40 -18.36 3.59 -8.12
CA MET A 40 -17.60 2.70 -7.23
C MET A 40 -16.95 1.54 -7.98
N ILE A 41 -17.64 0.95 -8.96
CA ILE A 41 -17.07 -0.12 -9.80
C ILE A 41 -15.86 0.43 -10.56
N VAL A 42 -15.99 1.53 -11.29
CA VAL A 42 -14.87 2.09 -12.08
C VAL A 42 -13.72 2.52 -11.16
N PHE A 43 -14.02 3.13 -10.02
CA PHE A 43 -13.05 3.56 -9.02
C PHE A 43 -12.23 2.38 -8.47
N VAL A 44 -12.92 1.34 -7.99
CA VAL A 44 -12.29 0.14 -7.41
C VAL A 44 -11.50 -0.61 -8.48
N PHE A 45 -12.05 -0.78 -9.68
CA PHE A 45 -11.32 -1.43 -10.77
C PHE A 45 -10.01 -0.71 -11.09
N GLY A 46 -9.99 0.62 -11.11
CA GLY A 46 -8.75 1.39 -11.25
C GLY A 46 -7.75 1.09 -10.13
N GLY A 47 -8.22 0.98 -8.89
CA GLY A 47 -7.38 0.69 -7.72
C GLY A 47 -6.77 -0.71 -7.71
N ILE A 48 -7.47 -1.72 -8.25
CA ILE A 48 -7.00 -3.12 -8.21
C ILE A 48 -6.12 -3.51 -9.41
N MET A 49 -5.89 -2.59 -10.35
CA MET A 49 -5.04 -2.85 -11.53
C MET A 49 -3.61 -3.31 -11.20
N PRO A 50 -2.89 -2.79 -10.18
CA PRO A 50 -1.59 -3.32 -9.79
C PRO A 50 -1.61 -4.84 -9.56
N ALA A 51 -2.69 -5.37 -8.97
CA ALA A 51 -2.86 -6.80 -8.76
C ALA A 51 -3.16 -7.56 -10.05
N ILE A 52 -4.13 -7.07 -10.84
CA ILE A 52 -4.57 -7.72 -12.09
C ILE A 52 -3.43 -7.80 -13.09
N ILE A 53 -2.68 -6.72 -13.25
CA ILE A 53 -1.56 -6.65 -14.19
C ILE A 53 -0.46 -7.61 -13.77
N GLU A 54 -0.07 -7.65 -12.50
CA GLU A 54 0.96 -8.58 -12.05
C GLU A 54 0.52 -10.04 -12.16
N ILE A 55 -0.70 -10.38 -11.75
CA ILE A 55 -1.24 -11.74 -11.90
C ILE A 55 -1.23 -12.17 -13.38
N SER A 56 -1.63 -11.27 -14.28
CA SER A 56 -1.67 -11.52 -15.73
C SER A 56 -0.28 -11.71 -16.31
N LEU A 57 0.69 -10.87 -15.93
CA LEU A 57 2.08 -10.98 -16.37
C LEU A 57 2.74 -12.24 -15.82
N LYS A 58 2.51 -12.56 -14.54
CA LYS A 58 3.04 -13.77 -13.91
C LYS A 58 2.49 -15.04 -14.55
N LYS A 59 1.20 -15.06 -14.92
CA LYS A 59 0.58 -16.17 -15.66
C LYS A 59 1.13 -16.31 -17.08
N LYS A 60 1.41 -15.20 -17.76
CA LYS A 60 1.84 -15.17 -19.16
C LYS A 60 3.33 -15.52 -19.34
N TYR A 61 4.18 -15.04 -18.43
CA TYR A 61 5.63 -15.13 -18.57
C TYR A 61 6.32 -16.03 -17.54
N GLY A 62 5.64 -16.38 -16.45
CA GLY A 62 6.17 -17.30 -15.44
C GLY A 62 5.84 -18.76 -15.75
N THR A 63 6.56 -19.68 -15.11
CA THR A 63 6.21 -21.11 -15.18
C THR A 63 4.93 -21.40 -14.39
N LYS A 64 4.33 -22.57 -14.62
CA LYS A 64 3.13 -22.99 -13.89
C LYS A 64 3.39 -23.10 -12.39
N GLU A 65 4.58 -23.54 -12.02
CA GLU A 65 5.06 -23.69 -10.64
C GLU A 65 5.25 -22.32 -9.98
N GLU A 66 5.88 -21.38 -10.68
CA GLU A 66 6.07 -20.01 -10.21
C GLU A 66 4.72 -19.30 -10.00
N PHE A 67 3.78 -19.46 -10.94
CA PHE A 67 2.45 -18.87 -10.82
C PHE A 67 1.69 -19.47 -9.64
N ARG A 68 1.71 -20.79 -9.47
CA ARG A 68 1.08 -21.46 -8.30
C ARG A 68 1.69 -21.01 -6.98
N ALA A 69 3.02 -20.92 -6.91
CA ALA A 69 3.71 -20.43 -5.71
C ALA A 69 3.34 -18.98 -5.39
N PHE A 70 3.22 -18.13 -6.42
CA PHE A 70 2.79 -16.75 -6.30
C PHE A 70 1.37 -16.63 -5.75
N ILE A 71 0.40 -17.33 -6.36
CA ILE A 71 -0.99 -17.33 -5.87
C ILE A 71 -1.07 -17.88 -4.44
N LYS A 72 -0.35 -18.95 -4.13
CA LYS A 72 -0.29 -19.50 -2.77
C LYS A 72 0.23 -18.45 -1.78
N ASN A 73 1.25 -17.67 -2.14
CA ASN A 73 1.81 -16.62 -1.28
C ASN A 73 0.81 -15.49 -0.99
N ILE A 74 -0.03 -15.13 -1.97
CA ILE A 74 -1.09 -14.12 -1.82
C ILE A 74 -2.11 -14.53 -0.76
N VAL A 75 -2.44 -15.83 -0.68
CA VAL A 75 -3.51 -16.36 0.19
C VAL A 75 -2.99 -17.20 1.36
N ASN A 76 -1.71 -17.09 1.74
CA ASN A 76 -1.12 -17.92 2.78
C ASN A 76 -1.17 -17.24 4.17
N PRO A 77 -2.09 -17.64 5.07
CA PRO A 77 -2.13 -17.11 6.43
C PRO A 77 -1.12 -17.79 7.37
N LYS A 78 -0.32 -18.76 6.93
CA LYS A 78 0.54 -19.53 7.83
C LYS A 78 1.76 -18.72 8.26
N HIS A 79 1.65 -18.04 9.39
CA HIS A 79 2.71 -17.28 10.03
C HIS A 79 2.56 -17.31 11.56
N HIS A 80 3.67 -17.12 12.28
CA HIS A 80 3.67 -17.04 13.73
C HIS A 80 2.80 -15.88 14.24
N LEU A 81 2.04 -16.09 15.31
CA LEU A 81 1.08 -15.11 15.87
C LEU A 81 1.71 -13.73 16.15
N ALA A 82 2.98 -13.70 16.56
CA ALA A 82 3.72 -12.46 16.78
C ALA A 82 3.74 -11.52 15.55
N TRP A 83 3.72 -12.06 14.32
CA TRP A 83 3.65 -11.22 13.12
C TRP A 83 2.29 -10.54 12.97
N TYR A 84 1.20 -11.24 13.30
CA TYR A 84 -0.14 -10.65 13.30
C TYR A 84 -0.28 -9.54 14.35
N ILE A 85 0.22 -9.79 15.56
CA ILE A 85 0.25 -8.77 16.62
C ILE A 85 1.08 -7.57 16.15
N LEU A 86 2.26 -7.81 15.57
CA LEU A 86 3.13 -6.74 15.10
C LEU A 86 2.45 -5.87 14.03
N ILE A 87 1.81 -6.45 13.01
CA ILE A 87 1.16 -5.65 11.96
C ILE A 87 -0.04 -4.85 12.50
N ILE A 88 -0.79 -5.39 13.48
CA ILE A 88 -1.87 -4.66 14.15
C ILE A 88 -1.31 -3.48 14.96
N VAL A 89 -0.26 -3.71 15.75
CA VAL A 89 0.37 -2.66 16.57
C VAL A 89 0.98 -1.58 15.69
N LEU A 90 1.74 -1.96 14.66
CA LEU A 90 2.37 -0.99 13.75
C LEU A 90 1.33 -0.17 12.98
N SER A 91 0.26 -0.78 12.51
CA SER A 91 -0.80 -0.06 11.79
C SER A 91 -1.57 0.88 12.72
N PHE A 92 -1.91 0.44 13.94
CA PHE A 92 -2.52 1.28 14.96
C PHE A 92 -1.63 2.49 15.30
N ILE A 93 -0.36 2.27 15.64
CA ILE A 93 0.57 3.35 15.99
C ILE A 93 0.73 4.33 14.84
N SER A 94 0.84 3.85 13.60
CA SER A 94 1.01 4.71 12.42
C SER A 94 -0.16 5.67 12.21
N CYS A 95 -1.39 5.25 12.54
CA CYS A 95 -2.58 6.07 12.40
C CYS A 95 -2.90 6.89 13.67
N TYR A 96 -2.54 6.39 14.85
CA TYR A 96 -2.81 7.05 16.13
C TYR A 96 -1.76 8.12 16.47
N LEU A 97 -0.48 7.89 16.20
CA LEU A 97 0.62 8.79 16.56
C LEU A 97 0.40 10.25 16.10
N PRO A 98 -0.09 10.53 14.87
CA PRO A 98 -0.39 11.91 14.45
C PRO A 98 -1.44 12.62 15.30
N THR A 99 -2.35 11.90 15.98
CA THR A 99 -3.38 12.51 16.84
C THR A 99 -2.77 13.23 18.04
N LEU A 100 -1.64 12.74 18.55
CA LEU A 100 -0.93 13.31 19.70
C LEU A 100 -0.33 14.70 19.41
N PHE A 101 -0.14 15.02 18.14
CA PHE A 101 0.45 16.28 17.67
C PHE A 101 -0.53 17.10 16.82
N GLY A 102 -1.84 16.81 16.89
CA GLY A 102 -2.88 17.54 16.16
C GLY A 102 -2.85 17.36 14.64
N GLY A 103 -2.27 16.25 14.16
CA GLY A 103 -2.17 15.86 12.75
C GLY A 103 -3.24 14.90 12.26
N ALA A 104 -4.03 14.34 13.16
CA ALA A 104 -5.21 13.54 12.86
C ALA A 104 -6.28 13.77 13.93
N THR A 105 -7.53 13.49 13.59
CA THR A 105 -8.68 13.54 14.50
C THR A 105 -9.35 12.18 14.58
N THR A 106 -9.81 11.80 15.79
CA THR A 106 -10.64 10.62 15.97
C THR A 106 -12.08 10.97 15.60
N GLN A 107 -12.53 10.50 14.44
CA GLN A 107 -13.87 10.82 13.93
C GLN A 107 -14.89 9.71 14.16
N LYS A 108 -14.44 8.48 14.36
CA LYS A 108 -15.29 7.30 14.53
C LYS A 108 -14.80 6.44 15.69
N PRO A 109 -15.66 5.61 16.29
CA PRO A 109 -15.22 4.66 17.30
C PRO A 109 -14.35 3.55 16.69
N LEU A 110 -13.44 2.99 17.50
CA LEU A 110 -12.43 2.04 17.05
C LEU A 110 -13.01 0.79 16.37
N TYR A 111 -14.19 0.32 16.78
CA TYR A 111 -14.82 -0.86 16.17
C TYR A 111 -15.15 -0.67 14.69
N VAL A 112 -15.26 0.58 14.19
CA VAL A 112 -15.46 0.85 12.76
C VAL A 112 -14.25 0.40 11.93
N ALA A 113 -13.03 0.43 12.49
CA ALA A 113 -11.85 -0.10 11.81
C ALA A 113 -11.99 -1.61 11.55
N LEU A 114 -12.57 -2.35 12.51
CA LEU A 114 -12.84 -3.78 12.38
C LEU A 114 -13.92 -4.06 11.31
N LEU A 115 -14.98 -3.25 11.29
CA LEU A 115 -16.06 -3.38 10.29
C LEU A 115 -15.57 -3.06 8.87
N ASN A 116 -14.69 -2.06 8.72
CA ASN A 116 -14.14 -1.68 7.42
C ASN A 116 -13.05 -2.63 6.91
N PHE A 117 -12.42 -3.41 7.78
CA PHE A 117 -11.26 -4.23 7.44
C PHE A 117 -11.49 -5.17 6.24
N PRO A 118 -12.59 -5.93 6.14
CA PRO A 118 -12.83 -6.78 4.98
C PRO A 118 -12.91 -6.00 3.66
N ILE A 119 -13.52 -4.80 3.68
CA ILE A 119 -13.64 -3.94 2.50
C ILE A 119 -12.28 -3.36 2.13
N MET A 120 -11.45 -3.02 3.13
CA MET A 120 -10.11 -2.45 2.92
C MET A 120 -9.09 -3.48 2.41
N ILE A 121 -9.37 -4.78 2.47
CA ILE A 121 -8.60 -5.79 1.72
C ILE A 121 -8.68 -5.48 0.22
N ILE A 122 -9.88 -5.17 -0.29
CA ILE A 122 -10.09 -4.80 -1.69
C ILE A 122 -9.70 -3.34 -1.93
N GLY A 123 -10.05 -2.44 -1.00
CA GLY A 123 -9.83 -0.99 -1.09
C GLY A 123 -8.39 -0.52 -0.86
N GLY A 124 -7.41 -1.42 -0.89
CA GLY A 124 -5.98 -1.07 -0.82
C GLY A 124 -5.08 -2.27 -0.55
N GLY A 125 -5.53 -3.22 0.27
CA GLY A 125 -4.74 -4.41 0.61
C GLY A 125 -4.22 -5.16 -0.61
N ILE A 126 -5.08 -5.45 -1.60
CA ILE A 126 -4.70 -6.21 -2.81
C ILE A 126 -3.74 -5.46 -3.74
N GLU A 127 -3.56 -4.15 -3.61
CA GLU A 127 -2.50 -3.44 -4.36
C GLU A 127 -1.12 -4.03 -4.10
N GLU A 128 -0.92 -4.57 -2.89
CA GLU A 128 0.33 -5.19 -2.44
C GLU A 128 0.73 -6.41 -3.28
N ILE A 129 -0.21 -7.03 -4.01
CA ILE A 129 0.08 -8.10 -4.97
C ILE A 129 1.04 -7.59 -6.05
N GLY A 130 0.85 -6.36 -6.52
CA GLY A 130 1.76 -5.73 -7.47
C GLY A 130 2.98 -5.11 -6.78
N TRP A 131 2.76 -4.30 -5.74
CA TRP A 131 3.85 -3.54 -5.11
C TRP A 131 4.85 -4.42 -4.36
N ARG A 132 4.38 -5.34 -3.51
CA ARG A 132 5.23 -6.22 -2.67
C ARG A 132 5.39 -7.59 -3.29
N GLY A 133 4.41 -8.05 -4.08
CA GLY A 133 4.53 -9.29 -4.84
C GLY A 133 5.50 -9.20 -6.02
N PHE A 134 5.73 -8.01 -6.58
CA PHE A 134 6.59 -7.86 -7.76
C PHE A 134 7.56 -6.68 -7.70
N LEU A 135 7.06 -5.43 -7.65
CA LEU A 135 7.90 -4.25 -7.91
C LEU A 135 9.03 -4.08 -6.89
N GLN A 136 8.71 -4.13 -5.60
CA GLN A 136 9.68 -4.00 -4.51
C GLN A 136 10.74 -5.13 -4.54
N PRO A 137 10.40 -6.43 -4.68
CA PRO A 137 11.38 -7.49 -4.88
C PRO A 137 12.24 -7.31 -6.13
N ALA A 138 11.65 -6.89 -7.25
CA ALA A 138 12.36 -6.71 -8.51
C ALA A 138 13.40 -5.58 -8.43
N LEU A 139 13.06 -4.47 -7.76
CA LEU A 139 13.98 -3.37 -7.51
C LEU A 139 15.10 -3.76 -6.53
N GLN A 140 14.78 -4.54 -5.49
CA GLN A 140 15.77 -5.00 -4.50
C GLN A 140 16.82 -5.96 -5.07
N LYS A 141 16.64 -6.47 -6.30
CA LYS A 141 17.69 -7.21 -7.03
C LYS A 141 18.78 -6.28 -7.60
N ARG A 142 18.53 -4.98 -7.70
CA ARG A 142 19.45 -3.98 -8.29
C ARG A 142 19.83 -2.87 -7.32
N PHE A 143 18.97 -2.57 -6.36
CA PHE A 143 19.14 -1.49 -5.40
C PHE A 143 19.05 -2.02 -3.97
N SER A 144 19.54 -1.23 -3.01
CA SER A 144 19.33 -1.56 -1.60
C SER A 144 17.84 -1.54 -1.25
N ALA A 145 17.46 -2.19 -0.15
CA ALA A 145 16.09 -2.15 0.37
C ALA A 145 15.58 -0.71 0.53
N PHE A 146 16.42 0.20 1.04
CA PHE A 146 16.08 1.61 1.22
C PHE A 146 15.77 2.30 -0.12
N PHE A 147 16.68 2.21 -1.09
CA PHE A 147 16.47 2.85 -2.40
C PHE A 147 15.29 2.24 -3.16
N SER A 148 15.09 0.93 -3.04
CA SER A 148 13.93 0.25 -3.63
C SER A 148 12.63 0.79 -3.03
N THR A 149 12.57 0.94 -1.70
CA THR A 149 11.40 1.53 -1.00
C THR A 149 11.14 2.95 -1.44
N VAL A 150 12.17 3.79 -1.56
CA VAL A 150 12.02 5.18 -2.05
C VAL A 150 11.45 5.20 -3.47
N ILE A 151 12.00 4.39 -4.38
CA ILE A 151 11.50 4.29 -5.76
C ILE A 151 10.04 3.84 -5.78
N VAL A 152 9.68 2.78 -5.03
CA VAL A 152 8.29 2.30 -4.93
C VAL A 152 7.38 3.38 -4.37
N SER A 153 7.81 4.13 -3.36
CA SER A 153 7.00 5.18 -2.73
C SER A 153 6.68 6.30 -3.72
N ILE A 154 7.65 6.73 -4.53
CA ILE A 154 7.45 7.74 -5.58
C ILE A 154 6.47 7.22 -6.63
N ILE A 155 6.70 6.00 -7.15
CA ILE A 155 5.83 5.38 -8.15
C ILE A 155 4.41 5.24 -7.62
N TRP A 156 4.25 4.77 -6.39
CA TRP A 156 2.95 4.55 -5.77
C TRP A 156 2.23 5.87 -5.49
N ALA A 157 2.92 6.92 -5.03
CA ALA A 157 2.34 8.26 -4.88
C ALA A 157 1.89 8.84 -6.23
N SER A 158 2.74 8.75 -7.25
CA SER A 158 2.39 9.19 -8.61
C SER A 158 1.21 8.41 -9.19
N TRP A 159 1.13 7.11 -8.94
CA TRP A 159 0.02 6.28 -9.41
C TRP A 159 -1.34 6.81 -8.93
N HIS A 160 -1.43 7.27 -7.68
CA HIS A 160 -2.68 7.83 -7.11
C HIS A 160 -3.08 9.20 -7.63
N LEU A 161 -2.22 9.91 -8.38
CA LEU A 161 -2.45 11.30 -8.76
C LEU A 161 -3.84 11.58 -9.38
N PRO A 162 -4.43 10.72 -10.24
CA PRO A 162 -5.77 10.96 -10.79
C PRO A 162 -6.87 11.09 -9.73
N LEU A 163 -6.70 10.49 -8.54
CA LEU A 163 -7.72 10.51 -7.49
C LEU A 163 -8.03 11.91 -6.98
N TRP A 164 -7.08 12.85 -7.05
CA TRP A 164 -7.28 14.26 -6.69
C TRP A 164 -8.26 14.97 -7.62
N PHE A 165 -8.45 14.44 -8.83
CA PHE A 165 -9.31 15.05 -9.85
C PHE A 165 -10.69 14.40 -9.93
N ILE A 166 -10.96 13.34 -9.16
CA ILE A 166 -12.27 12.69 -9.06
C ILE A 166 -13.09 13.40 -7.96
N PRO A 167 -14.15 14.16 -8.31
CA PRO A 167 -14.93 14.90 -7.32
C PRO A 167 -15.57 13.97 -6.28
N GLY A 168 -15.49 14.34 -5.00
CA GLY A 168 -16.12 13.61 -3.90
C GLY A 168 -15.28 12.47 -3.31
N THR A 169 -14.09 12.18 -3.84
CA THR A 169 -13.16 11.24 -3.19
C THR A 169 -12.53 11.89 -1.97
N ASN A 170 -12.09 11.07 -1.01
CA ASN A 170 -11.29 11.56 0.13
C ASN A 170 -10.04 12.32 -0.36
N GLN A 171 -9.37 11.77 -1.39
CA GLN A 171 -8.15 12.31 -1.96
C GLN A 171 -8.32 13.71 -2.53
N SER A 172 -9.48 14.00 -3.16
CA SER A 172 -9.78 15.35 -3.68
C SER A 172 -9.77 16.45 -2.61
N GLN A 173 -9.87 16.09 -1.33
CA GLN A 173 -9.84 17.02 -0.19
C GLN A 173 -8.50 17.02 0.57
N ARG A 174 -7.52 16.21 0.13
CA ARG A 174 -6.23 16.05 0.83
C ARG A 174 -5.12 16.86 0.20
N ASP A 175 -4.15 17.26 1.02
CA ASP A 175 -2.86 17.76 0.53
C ASP A 175 -2.03 16.62 -0.07
N PHE A 176 -1.65 16.76 -1.35
CA PHE A 176 -0.90 15.73 -2.07
C PHE A 176 0.50 15.51 -1.50
N LEU A 177 1.15 16.54 -0.98
CA LEU A 177 2.49 16.44 -0.41
C LEU A 177 2.46 15.67 0.92
N SER A 178 1.53 16.01 1.81
CA SER A 178 1.27 15.28 3.06
C SER A 178 0.94 13.81 2.80
N PHE A 179 0.09 13.53 1.81
CA PHE A 179 -0.17 12.16 1.35
C PHE A 179 1.12 11.46 0.93
N THR A 180 1.91 12.09 0.05
CA THR A 180 3.17 11.52 -0.45
C THR A 180 4.14 11.19 0.68
N ILE A 181 4.32 12.09 1.66
CA ILE A 181 5.17 11.84 2.83
C ILE A 181 4.67 10.61 3.62
N THR A 182 3.35 10.50 3.78
CA THR A 182 2.72 9.37 4.47
C THR A 182 2.86 8.07 3.67
N THR A 183 2.78 8.12 2.34
CA THR A 183 3.05 6.99 1.42
C THR A 183 4.46 6.43 1.62
N PHE A 184 5.46 7.29 1.82
CA PHE A 184 6.82 6.85 2.15
C PHE A 184 6.86 6.12 3.49
N ALA A 185 6.23 6.68 4.54
CA ALA A 185 6.19 6.08 5.87
C ALA A 185 5.62 4.65 5.83
N VAL A 186 4.45 4.50 5.20
CA VAL A 186 3.78 3.21 5.00
C VAL A 186 4.64 2.26 4.17
N SER A 187 5.34 2.78 3.16
CA SER A 187 6.17 1.96 2.28
C SER A 187 7.38 1.36 2.97
N PHE A 188 7.99 2.07 3.92
CA PHE A 188 9.05 1.52 4.78
C PHE A 188 8.52 0.37 5.63
N LEU A 189 7.37 0.53 6.29
CA LEU A 189 6.78 -0.51 7.13
C LEU A 189 6.43 -1.76 6.31
N LEU A 190 5.77 -1.59 5.17
CA LEU A 190 5.46 -2.70 4.25
C LEU A 190 6.72 -3.39 3.72
N THR A 191 7.80 -2.64 3.45
CA THR A 191 9.08 -3.24 3.03
C THR A 191 9.67 -4.12 4.12
N ILE A 192 9.58 -3.70 5.39
CA ILE A 192 10.05 -4.50 6.54
C ILE A 192 9.24 -5.79 6.64
N ILE A 193 7.92 -5.68 6.63
CA ILE A 193 7.01 -6.82 6.74
C ILE A 193 7.31 -7.81 5.61
N TYR A 194 7.38 -7.35 4.37
CA TYR A 194 7.70 -8.20 3.24
C TYR A 194 9.10 -8.81 3.36
N ASN A 195 10.12 -8.03 3.70
CA ASN A 195 11.49 -8.54 3.74
C ASN A 195 11.69 -9.58 4.85
N ALA A 196 10.98 -9.45 5.96
CA ALA A 196 11.08 -10.36 7.11
C ALA A 196 10.25 -11.63 6.93
N THR A 197 9.09 -11.53 6.27
CA THR A 197 8.13 -12.65 6.16
C THR A 197 8.11 -13.31 4.78
N LYS A 198 8.60 -12.61 3.75
CA LYS A 198 8.43 -12.95 2.32
C LYS A 198 6.97 -13.21 1.93
N SER A 199 6.04 -12.56 2.61
CA SER A 199 4.60 -12.80 2.49
C SER A 199 3.87 -11.59 1.93
N ILE A 200 3.24 -11.78 0.77
CA ILE A 200 2.31 -10.83 0.16
C ILE A 200 1.04 -10.76 1.02
N PHE A 201 0.56 -11.90 1.53
CA PHE A 201 -0.59 -11.96 2.44
C PHE A 201 -0.40 -11.01 3.64
N MET A 202 0.75 -11.05 4.30
CA MET A 202 1.02 -10.14 5.44
C MET A 202 1.00 -8.66 5.06
N CYS A 203 1.46 -8.33 3.86
CA CYS A 203 1.41 -6.96 3.35
C CYS A 203 -0.03 -6.53 3.06
N ILE A 204 -0.84 -7.40 2.44
CA ILE A 204 -2.26 -7.18 2.18
C ILE A 204 -3.00 -6.86 3.49
N ILE A 205 -2.81 -7.69 4.53
CA ILE A 205 -3.49 -7.51 5.81
C ILE A 205 -3.02 -6.22 6.50
N PHE A 206 -1.72 -5.93 6.50
CA PHE A 206 -1.20 -4.70 7.09
C PHE A 206 -1.73 -3.43 6.41
N HIS A 207 -1.73 -3.40 5.08
CA HIS A 207 -2.25 -2.25 4.32
C HIS A 207 -3.76 -2.10 4.52
N ALA A 208 -4.53 -3.20 4.52
CA ALA A 208 -5.95 -3.16 4.86
C ALA A 208 -6.21 -2.61 6.27
N LEU A 209 -5.41 -3.02 7.27
CA LEU A 209 -5.49 -2.49 8.64
C LEU A 209 -5.19 -0.98 8.70
N LEU A 210 -4.17 -0.51 7.97
CA LEU A 210 -3.87 0.92 7.89
C LEU A 210 -5.07 1.72 7.34
N ASN A 211 -5.66 1.29 6.24
CA ASN A 211 -6.82 1.97 5.65
C ASN A 211 -8.03 1.92 6.60
N SER A 212 -8.23 0.80 7.29
CA SER A 212 -9.24 0.67 8.34
C SER A 212 -9.04 1.64 9.49
N PHE A 213 -7.82 1.76 10.02
CA PHE A 213 -7.53 2.70 11.10
C PHE A 213 -7.60 4.15 10.62
N TRP A 214 -7.26 4.48 9.37
CA TRP A 214 -7.48 5.82 8.82
C TRP A 214 -8.94 6.20 8.68
N SER A 215 -9.85 5.23 8.56
CA SER A 215 -11.29 5.52 8.59
C SER A 215 -11.78 6.00 9.97
N VAL A 216 -10.98 5.76 11.01
CA VAL A 216 -11.22 6.15 12.41
C VAL A 216 -10.38 7.38 12.81
N TYR A 217 -9.07 7.32 12.55
CA TYR A 217 -8.08 8.38 12.80
C TYR A 217 -7.79 9.11 11.49
N VAL A 218 -8.62 10.10 11.17
CA VAL A 218 -8.58 10.80 9.89
C VAL A 218 -7.47 11.86 9.95
N PRO A 219 -6.43 11.79 9.10
CA PRO A 219 -5.42 12.83 8.98
C PRO A 219 -6.05 14.20 8.64
N ASN A 220 -5.54 15.25 9.25
CA ASN A 220 -5.91 16.64 8.94
C ASN A 220 -4.97 17.25 7.89
N ASP A 221 -4.23 16.41 7.17
CA ASP A 221 -3.32 16.74 6.06
C ASP A 221 -2.24 17.80 6.34
N LYS A 222 -1.88 17.98 7.62
CA LYS A 222 -0.74 18.80 8.02
C LYS A 222 0.58 18.10 7.67
N ILE A 223 1.49 18.84 7.04
CA ILE A 223 2.81 18.35 6.62
C ILE A 223 3.67 17.89 7.81
N LEU A 224 3.72 18.66 8.89
CA LEU A 224 4.60 18.34 10.04
C LEU A 224 4.27 16.99 10.69
N PRO A 225 3.00 16.68 11.02
CA PRO A 225 2.62 15.34 11.48
C PRO A 225 2.87 14.22 10.46
N ALA A 226 2.77 14.48 9.16
CA ALA A 226 3.14 13.49 8.15
C ALA A 226 4.63 13.11 8.24
N PHE A 227 5.52 14.10 8.49
CA PHE A 227 6.93 13.83 8.77
C PHE A 227 7.15 13.01 10.05
N ALA A 228 6.35 13.21 11.10
CA ALA A 228 6.45 12.39 12.30
C ALA A 228 6.17 10.90 12.00
N THR A 229 5.15 10.62 11.19
CA THR A 229 4.85 9.25 10.71
C THR A 229 5.99 8.70 9.86
N LEU A 230 6.59 9.52 8.98
CA LEU A 230 7.76 9.12 8.18
C LEU A 230 8.96 8.79 9.06
N ILE A 231 9.28 9.63 10.04
CA ILE A 231 10.37 9.40 10.99
C ILE A 231 10.12 8.09 11.74
N PHE A 232 8.90 7.82 12.19
CA PHE A 232 8.53 6.55 12.80
C PHE A 232 8.79 5.36 11.86
N GLY A 233 8.33 5.42 10.60
CA GLY A 233 8.55 4.37 9.61
C GLY A 233 10.05 4.10 9.35
N ILE A 234 10.85 5.17 9.22
CA ILE A 234 12.30 5.08 9.04
C ILE A 234 12.98 4.52 10.29
N PHE A 235 12.57 4.94 11.48
CA PHE A 235 13.09 4.43 12.75
C PHE A 235 12.87 2.92 12.86
N VAL A 236 11.66 2.44 12.62
CA VAL A 236 11.35 1.00 12.64
C VAL A 236 12.18 0.25 11.57
N PHE A 237 12.38 0.86 10.40
CA PHE A 237 13.24 0.30 9.34
C PHE A 237 14.71 0.17 9.77
N ILE A 238 15.26 1.19 10.43
CA ILE A 238 16.64 1.17 10.95
C ILE A 238 16.77 0.10 12.02
N VAL A 239 15.85 0.05 13.00
CA VAL A 239 15.85 -0.96 14.07
C VAL A 239 15.81 -2.37 13.47
N TYR A 240 14.93 -2.61 12.50
CA TYR A 240 14.86 -3.88 11.77
C TYR A 240 16.19 -4.26 11.12
N LYS A 241 16.83 -3.33 10.41
CA LYS A 241 18.13 -3.55 9.76
C LYS A 241 19.24 -3.87 10.78
N LEU A 242 19.24 -3.22 11.94
CA LEU A 242 20.21 -3.47 13.02
C LEU A 242 20.00 -4.86 13.64
N VAL A 243 18.76 -5.24 13.93
CA VAL A 243 18.42 -6.56 14.50
C VAL A 243 18.82 -7.70 13.56
N ILE A 244 18.53 -7.57 12.25
CA ILE A 244 18.93 -8.59 11.27
C ILE A 244 20.44 -8.67 11.13
N LYS A 245 21.13 -7.53 11.01
CA LYS A 245 22.59 -7.49 10.92
C LYS A 245 23.25 -8.18 12.12
N ARG A 246 22.68 -7.99 13.33
CA ARG A 246 23.17 -8.66 14.55
C ARG A 246 22.98 -10.18 14.48
N LYS A 247 21.81 -10.66 14.03
CA LYS A 247 21.56 -12.11 13.86
C LYS A 247 22.51 -12.75 12.86
N SER A 248 22.81 -12.09 11.73
CA SER A 248 23.75 -12.63 10.75
C SER A 248 25.18 -12.72 11.28
N ILE A 249 25.62 -11.77 12.11
CA ILE A 249 26.95 -11.81 12.73
C ILE A 249 27.06 -12.95 13.75
N LEU A 250 26.01 -13.19 14.54
CA LEU A 250 25.98 -14.26 15.54
C LEU A 250 25.95 -15.68 14.94
N LEU A 251 25.48 -15.84 13.69
CA LEU A 251 25.47 -17.12 12.98
C LEU A 251 26.82 -17.47 12.31
N ILE A 252 27.77 -16.51 12.28
CA ILE A 252 29.10 -16.67 11.67
C ILE A 252 30.19 -16.94 12.74
N ARG A 253 29.84 -16.83 14.02
CA ARG A 253 30.71 -17.20 15.15
C ARG A 253 30.35 -18.59 15.66
#